data_AF-A0A4U9V7W1-F1
#
_entry.id   AF-A0A4U9V7W1-F1
#
_cell.length_a   1.000
_cell.length_b   1.000
_cell.length_c   1.000
_cell.angle_alpha   90.00
_cell.angle_beta   90.00
_cell.angle_gamma   90.00
#
_symmetry.space_group_name_H-M   'P 1'
#
loop_
_entity.id
_entity.type
_entity.pdbx_description
1 polymer ?
#
loop_
_entity_poly.entity_id
_entity_poly.type
_entity_poly.pdbx_seq_one_letter_code
_entity_poly.pdbx_strand_id
1 'polypeptide(L)' 'MNAIACKAVLFDLDGTLVDSGACIETLWAEWANRHHLDVDYVLANIHGRTIEETLRNRLPLL' A
#
# COMPACT_ATOMS: atom_id res chain seq x y z
N MET A 1 -11.69 25.54 -20.22
CA MET A 1 -11.11 25.13 -18.92
C MET A 1 -12.26 24.86 -17.98
N ASN A 2 -12.43 23.61 -17.54
CA ASN A 2 -13.43 23.28 -16.53
C ASN A 2 -12.83 23.60 -15.16
N ALA A 3 -13.52 24.45 -14.40
CA ALA A 3 -13.13 24.80 -13.04
C ALA A 3 -13.99 24.03 -12.05
N ILE A 4 -13.36 23.48 -11.00
CA ILE A 4 -14.05 22.88 -9.87
C ILE A 4 -13.97 23.87 -8.71
N ALA A 5 -15.13 24.34 -8.24
CA ALA A 5 -15.20 25.20 -7.06
C ALA A 5 -15.21 24.33 -5.80
N CYS A 6 -14.16 24.40 -4.99
CA CYS A 6 -14.03 23.66 -3.73
C CYS A 6 -13.35 24.52 -2.65
N LYS A 7 -13.64 24.22 -1.38
CA LYS A 7 -13.02 24.92 -0.23
C LYS A 7 -11.61 24.39 0.09
N ALA A 8 -11.35 23.14 -0.23
CA ALA A 8 -10.07 22.47 0.01
C ALA A 8 -9.92 21.26 -0.93
N VAL A 9 -8.68 20.81 -1.09
CA VAL A 9 -8.31 19.57 -1.78
C VAL A 9 -7.53 18.71 -0.80
N LEU A 10 -7.87 17.43 -0.71
CA LEU A 10 -7.10 16.45 0.04
C LEU A 10 -6.34 15.57 -0.95
N PHE A 11 -5.05 15.41 -0.68
CA PHE A 11 -4.18 14.51 -1.43
C PHE A 11 -3.81 13.34 -0.54
N ASP A 12 -3.85 12.15 -1.13
CA ASP A 12 -3.12 11.01 -0.60
C ASP A 12 -1.60 11.21 -0.80
N LEU A 13 -0.77 10.42 -0.13
CA LEU A 13 0.69 10.55 -0.18
C LEU A 13 1.32 9.57 -1.17
N ASP A 14 1.26 8.27 -0.86
CA ASP A 14 1.94 7.22 -1.60
C ASP A 14 1.26 6.95 -2.94
N GLY A 15 2.00 7.05 -4.03
CA GLY A 15 1.46 6.94 -5.39
C GLY A 15 0.64 8.15 -5.84
N THR A 16 0.46 9.18 -4.99
CA THR A 16 -0.21 10.44 -5.35
C THR A 16 0.75 11.62 -5.36
N LEU A 17 1.42 11.90 -4.23
CA LEU A 17 2.42 12.96 -4.10
C LEU A 17 3.85 12.43 -4.22
N VAL A 18 4.07 11.15 -3.88
CA VAL A 18 5.38 10.50 -3.90
C VAL A 18 5.29 9.19 -4.68
N ASP A 19 6.21 8.99 -5.62
CA ASP A 19 6.37 7.69 -6.29
C ASP A 19 7.13 6.71 -5.38
N SER A 20 6.40 6.10 -4.44
CA SER A 20 6.93 5.19 -3.41
C SER A 20 6.66 3.71 -3.70
N GLY A 21 6.04 3.37 -4.84
CA GLY A 21 5.57 2.02 -5.15
C GLY A 21 6.67 0.95 -5.05
N ALA A 22 7.79 1.15 -5.73
CA ALA A 22 8.90 0.21 -5.74
C ALA A 22 9.55 0.01 -4.34
N CYS A 23 9.59 1.08 -3.53
CA CYS A 23 10.09 1.01 -2.16
C CYS A 23 9.16 0.16 -1.27
N ILE A 24 7.85 0.40 -1.37
CA ILE A 24 6.83 -0.35 -0.63
C ILE A 24 6.87 -1.84 -1.01
N GLU A 25 6.92 -2.17 -2.30
CA GLU A 25 6.99 -3.55 -2.77
C GLU A 25 8.24 -4.27 -2.26
N THR A 26 9.40 -3.61 -2.28
CA THR A 26 10.66 -4.18 -1.79
C THR A 26 10.55 -4.53 -0.29
N LEU A 27 10.05 -3.60 0.52
CA LEU A 27 9.92 -3.80 1.97
C LEU A 27 8.95 -4.95 2.31
N TRP A 28 7.83 -5.06 1.58
CA TRP A 28 6.87 -6.15 1.77
C TRP A 28 7.42 -7.49 1.30
N ALA A 29 8.17 -7.54 0.21
CA ALA A 29 8.84 -8.76 -0.24
C ALA A 29 9.89 -9.23 0.78
N GLU A 30 10.70 -8.33 1.33
CA GLU A 30 11.67 -8.65 2.39
C GLU A 30 10.97 -9.16 3.66
N TRP A 31 9.86 -8.54 4.05
CA TRP A 31 9.06 -9.00 5.17
C TRP A 31 8.45 -10.39 4.91
N ALA A 32 7.84 -10.62 3.74
CA ALA A 32 7.25 -11.89 3.38
C ALA A 32 8.28 -13.04 3.41
N ASN A 33 9.47 -12.79 2.86
CA ASN A 33 10.58 -13.74 2.89
C ASN A 33 11.02 -14.06 4.34
N ARG A 34 11.14 -13.06 5.21
CA ARG A 34 11.48 -13.25 6.63
C ARG A 34 10.45 -14.08 7.40
N HIS A 35 9.19 -14.03 6.98
CA HIS A 35 8.08 -14.76 7.60
C HIS A 35 7.70 -16.05 6.86
N HIS A 36 8.49 -16.47 5.86
CA HIS A 36 8.22 -17.67 5.03
C HIS A 36 6.85 -17.66 4.36
N LEU A 37 6.42 -16.49 3.88
CA LEU A 37 5.16 -16.28 3.17
C LEU A 37 5.38 -16.26 1.66
N ASP A 38 4.30 -16.54 0.93
CA ASP A 38 4.24 -16.32 -0.51
C ASP A 38 4.30 -14.81 -0.81
N VAL A 39 5.39 -14.38 -1.43
CA VAL A 39 5.65 -12.98 -1.79
C VAL A 39 4.60 -12.46 -2.77
N ASP A 40 4.22 -13.25 -3.77
CA ASP A 40 3.26 -12.82 -4.79
C ASP A 40 1.88 -12.63 -4.17
N TYR A 41 1.50 -13.50 -3.23
CA TYR A 41 0.27 -13.33 -2.46
C TYR A 41 0.29 -12.07 -1.59
N VAL A 42 1.40 -11.77 -0.91
CA VAL A 42 1.53 -10.56 -0.10
C VAL A 42 1.45 -9.31 -0.98
N LEU A 43 2.23 -9.23 -2.07
CA LEU A 43 2.24 -8.07 -2.97
C LEU A 43 0.87 -7.80 -3.61
N ALA A 44 0.10 -8.83 -3.92
CA ALA A 44 -1.26 -8.66 -4.45
C ALA A 44 -2.25 -8.00 -3.46
N ASN A 45 -1.91 -7.90 -2.16
CA ASN A 45 -2.83 -7.48 -1.10
C ASN A 45 -2.47 -6.15 -0.40
N ILE A 46 -1.29 -5.57 -0.66
CA ILE A 46 -0.73 -4.47 0.15
C ILE A 46 -1.11 -3.05 -0.30
N HIS A 47 -1.46 -2.84 -1.57
CA HIS A 47 -1.57 -1.48 -2.13
C HIS A 47 -2.74 -0.66 -1.55
N GLY A 48 -2.48 0.62 -1.29
CA GLY A 48 -3.49 1.64 -0.92
C GLY A 48 -4.14 1.42 0.45
N ARG A 49 -3.44 0.75 1.37
CA ARG A 49 -3.96 0.38 2.70
C ARG A 49 -2.92 0.62 3.77
N THR A 50 -3.39 0.79 5.00
CA THR A 50 -2.50 0.79 6.14
C THR A 50 -1.92 -0.60 6.39
N ILE A 51 -0.75 -0.66 7.01
CA ILE A 51 -0.10 -1.93 7.39
C ILE A 51 -1.04 -2.75 8.29
N GLU A 52 -1.74 -2.11 9.24
CA GLU A 52 -2.67 -2.77 10.15
C GLU A 52 -3.83 -3.44 9.41
N GLU A 53 -4.44 -2.75 8.44
CA GLU A 53 -5.51 -3.32 7.62
C GLU A 53 -5.02 -4.50 6.76
N THR A 54 -3.82 -4.39 6.19
CA THR A 54 -3.21 -5.47 5.42
C THR A 54 -2.99 -6.72 6.27
N LEU A 55 -2.38 -6.56 7.46
CA LEU A 55 -2.12 -7.68 8.35
C LEU A 55 -3.41 -8.32 8.87
N ARG A 56 -4.35 -7.51 9.39
CA ARG A 56 -5.56 -8.05 10.04
C ARG A 56 -6.58 -8.62 9.06
N ASN A 57 -6.76 -7.99 7.90
CA ASN A 57 -7.90 -8.30 7.02
C ASN A 57 -7.50 -9.09 5.78
N ARG A 58 -6.23 -9.02 5.35
CA ARG A 58 -5.76 -9.64 4.09
C ARG A 58 -4.77 -10.76 4.31
N LEU A 59 -4.06 -10.74 5.44
CA LEU A 59 -3.17 -11.82 5.86
C LEU A 59 -3.61 -12.42 7.22
N PRO A 60 -4.90 -12.81 7.40
CA PRO A 60 -5.44 -13.18 8.72
C PRO A 60 -4.91 -14.51 9.29
N LEU A 61 -4.06 -15.22 8.56
CA LEU A 61 -3.43 -16.47 8.97
C LEU A 61 -1.99 -16.27 9.51
N LEU A 62 -1.60 -15.00 9.71
CA LEU A 62 -0.39 -14.58 10.42
C LEU A 62 -0.67 -14.16 11.86
#